data_AF-A0A960ST39-F1
#
_entry.id   AF-A0A960ST39-F1
#
_cell.length_a   1.000
_cell.length_b   1.000
_cell.length_c   1.000
_cell.angle_alpha   90.00
_cell.angle_beta   90.00
_cell.angle_gamma   90.00
#
_symmetry.space_group_name_H-M   'P 1'
#
loop_
_entity.id
_entity.type
_entity.pdbx_description
1 polymer ?
#
loop_
_entity_poly.entity_id
_entity_poly.type
_entity_poly.pdbx_seq_one_letter_code
_entity_poly.pdbx_strand_id
1 'polypeptide(L)'
;QRIAGAGEVLAEIQAEGTALEAGLRELAGLRECVLSPMEEDYWHCRLMPRSTEDLRPAVHELAARQGWRLRELGLRRLTLEDVFVHMTSGDEEMEGWE
;
A
#
# COMPACT_ATOMS: atom_id res chain seq x y z
N GLN A 1 6.05 17.17 -18.25
CA GLN A 1 6.80 15.89 -18.21
C GLN A 1 6.29 15.12 -16.99
N ARG A 2 5.52 14.04 -17.16
CA ARG A 2 5.03 13.24 -16.01
C ARG A 2 6.20 12.40 -15.50
N ILE A 3 6.67 12.68 -14.29
CA ILE A 3 7.51 11.72 -13.56
C ILE A 3 6.52 10.67 -13.06
N ALA A 4 6.30 9.61 -13.83
CA ALA A 4 5.54 8.47 -13.37
C ALA A 4 6.43 7.72 -12.36
N GLY A 5 6.43 8.17 -11.10
CA GLY A 5 6.98 7.38 -10.00
C GLY A 5 6.27 6.03 -9.93
N ALA A 6 6.96 5.01 -9.42
CA ALA A 6 6.36 3.72 -9.10
C ALA A 6 5.08 3.96 -8.28
N GLY A 7 3.94 3.50 -8.78
CA GLY A 7 2.67 3.65 -8.07
C GLY A 7 2.62 2.71 -6.87
N GLU A 8 1.94 3.14 -5.82
CA GLU A 8 1.62 2.31 -4.66
C GLU A 8 0.52 1.32 -5.04
N VAL A 9 0.64 0.06 -4.62
CA VAL A 9 -0.44 -0.91 -4.76
C VAL A 9 -1.24 -0.95 -3.47
N LEU A 10 -2.55 -0.84 -3.60
CA LEU A 10 -3.52 -0.93 -2.50
C LEU A 10 -4.27 -2.25 -2.62
N ALA A 11 -4.45 -2.97 -1.52
CA ALA A 11 -5.25 -4.18 -1.50
C ALA A 11 -6.05 -4.31 -0.19
N GLU A 12 -7.22 -4.93 -0.26
CA GLU A 12 -7.99 -5.35 0.91
C GLU A 12 -8.11 -6.88 0.91
N ILE A 13 -7.51 -7.52 1.91
CA ILE A 13 -7.36 -8.98 1.96
C ILE A 13 -7.86 -9.52 3.28
N GLN A 14 -8.76 -10.51 3.24
CA GLN A 14 -9.17 -11.27 4.41
C GLN A 14 -8.19 -12.40 4.68
N ALA A 15 -7.45 -12.31 5.79
CA ALA A 15 -6.43 -13.26 6.16
C ALA A 15 -6.06 -13.13 7.64
N GLU A 16 -5.41 -14.15 8.18
CA GLU A 16 -4.70 -14.02 9.46
C GLU A 16 -3.50 -13.08 9.27
N GLY A 17 -3.33 -12.12 10.18
CA GLY A 17 -2.39 -11.00 10.01
C GLY A 17 -0.93 -11.42 9.88
N THR A 18 -0.47 -12.40 10.67
CA THR A 18 0.92 -12.85 10.61
C THR A 18 1.22 -13.61 9.32
N ALA A 19 0.28 -14.45 8.86
CA ALA A 19 0.38 -15.16 7.59
C ALA A 19 0.34 -14.21 6.39
N LEU A 20 -0.50 -13.17 6.44
CA LEU A 20 -0.57 -12.12 5.44
C LEU A 20 0.75 -11.36 5.32
N GLU A 21 1.27 -10.90 6.45
CA GLU A 21 2.52 -10.14 6.50
C GLU A 21 3.71 -10.97 5.98
N ALA A 22 3.80 -12.24 6.39
CA ALA A 22 4.82 -13.16 5.91
C ALA A 22 4.72 -13.37 4.39
N GLY A 23 3.52 -13.67 3.88
CA GLY A 23 3.31 -13.91 2.45
C GLY A 23 3.61 -12.68 1.58
N LEU A 24 3.25 -11.48 2.05
CA LEU A 24 3.54 -10.24 1.33
C LEU A 24 5.05 -9.95 1.29
N ARG A 25 5.79 -10.18 2.38
CA ARG A 25 7.25 -9.98 2.43
C ARG A 25 8.03 -10.86 1.46
N GLU A 26 7.46 -11.98 1.03
CA GLU A 26 8.05 -12.89 0.04
C GLU A 26 7.85 -12.41 -1.41
N LEU A 27 7.02 -11.40 -1.66
CA LEU A 27 6.79 -10.88 -3.00
C LEU A 27 8.07 -10.26 -3.56
N ALA A 28 8.52 -10.79 -4.70
CA ALA A 28 9.59 -10.19 -5.47
C ALA A 28 9.22 -8.75 -5.85
N GLY A 29 10.18 -7.83 -5.74
CA GLY A 29 9.92 -6.43 -6.08
C GLY A 29 9.23 -5.60 -5.00
N LEU A 30 8.79 -6.19 -3.89
CA LEU A 30 8.27 -5.42 -2.76
C LEU A 30 9.42 -4.77 -1.97
N ARG A 31 9.33 -3.44 -1.78
CA ARG A 31 10.25 -2.68 -0.92
C ARG A 31 9.74 -2.65 0.51
N GLU A 32 8.47 -2.34 0.68
CA GLU A 32 7.84 -2.09 1.96
C GLU A 32 6.35 -2.41 1.88
N CYS A 33 5.79 -2.92 2.97
CA CYS A 33 4.35 -3.11 3.13
C CYS A 33 3.89 -2.54 4.47
N VAL A 34 2.75 -1.88 4.48
CA VAL A 34 2.07 -1.41 5.68
C VAL A 34 0.70 -2.08 5.75
N LEU A 35 0.44 -2.77 6.86
CA LEU A 35 -0.82 -3.45 7.13
C LEU A 35 -1.61 -2.68 8.18
N SER A 36 -2.90 -2.51 7.96
CA SER A 36 -3.82 -1.92 8.94
C SER A 36 -5.05 -2.82 9.07
N PRO A 37 -5.40 -3.27 10.29
CA PRO A 37 -6.54 -4.15 10.49
C PRO A 37 -7.84 -3.41 10.17
N MET A 38 -8.82 -4.16 9.66
CA MET A 38 -10.17 -3.71 9.36
C MET A 38 -11.18 -4.66 10.01
N GLU A 39 -12.47 -4.42 9.74
CA GLU A 39 -13.55 -5.32 10.11
C GLU A 39 -13.46 -6.68 9.40
N GLU A 40 -14.09 -7.70 10.01
CA GLU A 40 -14.22 -9.04 9.43
C GLU A 40 -12.89 -9.71 9.04
N ASP A 41 -11.81 -9.47 9.78
CA ASP A 41 -10.46 -10.00 9.52
C ASP A 41 -9.86 -9.54 8.17
N TYR A 42 -10.39 -8.46 7.60
CA TYR A 42 -9.74 -7.80 6.47
C TYR A 42 -8.58 -6.93 6.92
N TRP A 43 -7.63 -6.77 6.01
CA TRP A 43 -6.47 -5.90 6.18
C TRP A 43 -6.36 -4.97 4.99
N HIS A 44 -6.22 -3.68 5.26
CA HIS A 44 -5.81 -2.72 4.27
C HIS A 44 -4.29 -2.79 4.11
N CYS A 45 -3.85 -3.14 2.91
CA CYS A 45 -2.46 -3.37 2.55
C CYS A 45 -1.98 -2.26 1.62
N ARG A 46 -1.00 -1.48 2.07
CA ARG A 46 -0.23 -0.56 1.22
C ARG A 46 1.09 -1.19 0.86
N LEU A 47 1.36 -1.34 -0.42
CA LEU A 47 2.52 -2.04 -0.96
C LEU A 47 3.33 -1.08 -1.84
N MET A 48 4.59 -0.91 -1.47
CA MET A 48 5.51 0.00 -2.14
C MET A 48 6.48 -0.83 -2.98
N PRO A 49 6.43 -0.73 -4.31
CA PRO A 49 7.37 -1.44 -5.17
C PRO A 49 8.80 -0.88 -5.05
N ARG A 50 9.79 -1.72 -5.33
CA ARG A 50 11.22 -1.34 -5.43
C ARG A 50 11.50 -0.54 -6.70
N SER A 51 10.78 -0.83 -7.77
CA SER A 51 10.92 -0.22 -9.09
C SER A 51 9.55 0.20 -9.62
N THR A 52 9.42 0.60 -10.89
CA THR A 52 8.13 0.91 -11.51
C THR A 52 7.29 -0.33 -11.86
N GLU A 53 7.64 -1.50 -11.29
CA GLU A 53 6.90 -2.74 -11.47
C GLU A 53 5.52 -2.69 -10.84
N ASP A 54 4.59 -3.42 -11.45
CA ASP A 54 3.23 -3.55 -10.97
C ASP A 54 3.10 -4.84 -10.14
N LEU A 55 2.93 -4.68 -8.82
CA LEU A 55 2.81 -5.82 -7.90
C LEU A 55 1.42 -6.46 -7.90
N ARG A 56 0.41 -5.85 -8.54
CA ARG A 56 -0.98 -6.34 -8.50
C ARG A 56 -1.13 -7.81 -8.94
N PRO A 57 -0.51 -8.28 -10.04
CA PRO A 57 -0.62 -9.69 -10.43
C PRO A 57 -0.07 -10.63 -9.35
N ALA A 58 1.08 -10.30 -8.76
CA ALA A 58 1.71 -11.12 -7.74
C ALA A 58 0.89 -11.17 -6.44
N VAL A 59 0.26 -10.05 -6.06
CA VAL A 59 -0.67 -9.98 -4.92
C VAL A 59 -1.91 -10.85 -5.16
N HIS A 60 -2.50 -10.76 -6.35
CA HIS A 60 -3.66 -11.58 -6.71
C HIS A 60 -3.31 -13.08 -6.69
N GLU A 61 -2.18 -13.46 -7.28
CA GLU A 61 -1.71 -14.85 -7.29
C GLU A 61 -1.43 -15.38 -5.89
N LEU A 62 -0.83 -14.57 -5.02
CA LEU A 62 -0.60 -14.92 -3.62
C LEU A 62 -1.93 -15.17 -2.88
N ALA A 63 -2.88 -14.24 -2.98
CA ALA A 63 -4.19 -14.39 -2.33
C ALA A 63 -4.92 -15.65 -2.83
N ALA A 64 -4.91 -15.88 -4.15
CA ALA A 64 -5.52 -17.06 -4.75
C ALA A 64 -4.86 -18.37 -4.27
N ARG A 65 -3.52 -18.42 -4.22
CA ARG A 65 -2.77 -19.59 -3.75
C ARG A 65 -3.04 -19.92 -2.29
N GLN A 66 -3.17 -18.89 -1.45
CA GLN A 66 -3.41 -19.04 -0.01
C GLN A 66 -4.90 -19.22 0.34
N GLY A 67 -5.80 -19.06 -0.63
CA GLY A 67 -7.24 -19.11 -0.40
C GLY A 67 -7.81 -17.90 0.34
N TRP A 68 -7.08 -16.77 0.34
CA TRP A 68 -7.54 -15.52 0.96
C TRP A 68 -8.57 -14.82 0.08
N ARG A 69 -9.52 -14.12 0.71
CA ARG A 69 -10.47 -13.29 -0.04
C ARG A 69 -9.85 -11.94 -0.34
N LEU A 70 -9.83 -11.58 -1.62
CA LEU A 70 -9.38 -10.28 -2.10
C LEU A 70 -10.62 -9.44 -2.44
N ARG A 71 -10.86 -8.38 -1.67
CA ARG A 71 -12.02 -7.48 -1.84
C ARG A 71 -11.69 -6.32 -2.77
N GLU A 72 -10.51 -5.74 -2.63
CA GLU A 72 -10.03 -4.66 -3.49
C GLU A 72 -8.57 -4.88 -3.90
N LEU A 73 -8.22 -4.43 -5.10
CA LEU A 73 -6.85 -4.39 -5.61
C LEU A 73 -6.69 -3.25 -6.61
N GLY A 74 -5.87 -2.26 -6.27
CA GLY A 74 -5.73 -1.02 -7.02
C GLY A 74 -4.28 -0.55 -7.15
N LEU A 75 -4.02 0.32 -8.12
CA LEU A 75 -2.75 1.04 -8.26
C LEU A 75 -3.01 2.53 -8.04
N ARG A 76 -2.42 3.09 -6.99
CA ARG A 76 -2.44 4.51 -6.71
C ARG A 76 -1.16 5.14 -7.27
N ARG A 77 -1.32 5.99 -8.28
CA ARG A 77 -0.21 6.80 -8.82
C ARG A 77 -0.21 8.13 -8.06
N LEU A 78 0.87 8.45 -7.36
CA LEU A 78 1.05 9.77 -6.77
C LEU A 78 1.04 10.80 -7.89
N THR A 79 0.14 11.78 -7.82
CA THR A 79 0.15 12.90 -8.75
C THR A 79 1.04 14.02 -8.22
N LEU A 80 1.36 15.01 -9.06
CA LEU A 80 2.11 16.19 -8.60
C LEU A 80 1.32 16.97 -7.54
N GLU A 81 -0.01 16.91 -7.57
CA GLU A 81 -0.87 17.50 -6.55
C GLU A 81 -0.68 16.82 -5.17
N ASP A 82 -0.54 15.48 -5.11
CA ASP A 82 -0.29 14.76 -3.86
C ASP A 82 1.05 15.18 -3.21
N VAL A 83 2.08 15.44 -4.02
CA VAL A 83 3.41 15.91 -3.56
C VAL A 83 3.35 17.35 -3.06
N PHE A 84 2.55 18.20 -3.71
CA PHE A 84 2.40 19.60 -3.35
C PHE A 84 1.74 19.77 -1.97
N VAL A 85 0.66 19.01 -1.70
CA VAL A 85 -0.02 19.02 -0.39
C VAL A 85 0.94 18.59 0.72
N HIS A 86 1.75 17.55 0.50
CA HIS A 86 2.70 17.09 1.51
C HIS A 86 3.81 18.12 1.84
N MET A 87 4.21 18.97 0.88
CA MET A 87 5.15 20.07 1.14
C MET A 87 4.54 21.24 1.90
N THR A 88 3.25 21.51 1.74
CA THR A 88 2.59 22.66 2.39
C THR A 88 2.00 22.35 3.76
N SER A 89 1.83 21.08 4.12
CA SER A 89 1.32 20.67 5.46
C SER A 89 2.41 20.57 6.54
N GLY A 90 3.62 21.05 6.27
CA GLY A 90 4.76 21.05 7.21
C GLY A 90 4.92 22.32 8.06
N ASP A 91 3.96 23.25 8.05
CA ASP A 91 4.08 24.56 8.72
C ASP A 91 2.89 24.91 9.66
N GLU A 92 2.13 23.92 10.13
CA GLU A 92 1.00 24.17 11.06
C GLU A 92 1.10 23.37 12.36
N GLU A 93 2.26 23.34 13.03
CA GLU A 93 2.32 23.04 14.47
C GLU A 93 3.46 23.81 15.15
N MET A 94 3.22 25.08 15.52
CA MET A 94 3.85 25.73 16.68
C MET A 94 3.34 27.18 16.86
N GLU A 95 2.13 27.39 17.39
CA GLU A 95 1.80 28.65 18.08
C GLU A 95 0.53 28.47 18.92
N GLY A 96 0.73 28.07 20.17
CA GLY A 96 -0.32 27.86 21.15
C GLY A 96 0.22 27.81 22.57
N TRP A 97 1.07 28.79 22.93
CA TRP A 97 1.40 29.11 24.31
C TRP A 97 1.09 30.58 24.57
N GLU A 98 -0.11 30.85 25.08
CA GLU A 98 -0.39 31.99 25.97
C GLU A 98 -1.21 31.49 27.17
#